data_AF-A0A417PK72-F1
#
_entry.id   AF-A0A417PK72-F1
#
_cell.length_a   1.000
_cell.length_b   1.000
_cell.length_c   1.000
_cell.angle_alpha   90.00
_cell.angle_beta   90.00
_cell.angle_gamma   90.00
#
_symmetry.space_group_name_H-M   'P 1'
#
loop_
_entity.id
_entity.type
_entity.pdbx_description
1 polymer ?
#
loop_
_entity_poly.entity_id
_entity_poly.type
_entity_poly.pdbx_seq_one_letter_code
_entity_poly.pdbx_strand_id
1 'polypeptide(L)' 'MGETREEFINGFCRTTNESRTVCCEYERQPDGEWTLTDYECNVDKCPNSAACQIYKEAREKENTYKKLFQ' A
#
# COMPACT_ATOMS: atom_id res chain seq x y z
N MET A 1 3.98 -1.76 -21.59
CA MET A 1 3.23 -1.27 -20.42
C MET A 1 3.02 -2.47 -19.52
N GLY A 2 3.57 -2.42 -18.30
CA GLY A 2 3.42 -3.50 -17.32
C GLY A 2 1.99 -3.60 -16.78
N GLU A 3 1.72 -4.64 -16.00
CA GLU A 3 0.46 -4.80 -15.29
C GLU A 3 0.46 -3.90 -14.05
N THR A 4 -0.58 -3.10 -13.87
CA THR A 4 -0.75 -2.22 -12.70
C THR A 4 -2.03 -2.59 -11.95
N ARG A 5 -2.04 -2.34 -10.64
CA ARG A 5 -3.19 -2.62 -9.78
C ARG A 5 -3.39 -1.50 -8.77
N GLU A 6 -4.62 -1.01 -8.67
CA GLU A 6 -5.04 -0.03 -7.67
C GLU A 6 -5.80 -0.72 -6.53
N GLU A 7 -5.53 -0.31 -5.30
CA GLU A 7 -6.25 -0.77 -4.11
C GLU A 7 -6.57 0.39 -3.17
N PHE A 8 -7.77 0.38 -2.61
CA PHE A 8 -8.20 1.36 -1.63
C PHE A 8 -8.13 0.75 -0.23
N ILE A 9 -7.21 1.25 0.60
CA ILE A 9 -7.02 0.76 1.96
C ILE A 9 -7.64 1.74 2.94
N ASN A 10 -8.51 1.23 3.81
CA ASN A 10 -9.24 2.02 4.79
C ASN A 10 -8.63 1.80 6.19
N GLY A 11 -8.39 2.88 6.93
CA GLY A 11 -7.97 2.74 8.31
C GLY A 11 -7.90 4.06 9.07
N PHE A 12 -7.63 3.98 10.36
CA PHE A 12 -7.55 5.14 11.23
C PHE A 12 -6.19 5.86 11.09
N CYS A 13 -6.22 7.14 10.74
CA CYS A 13 -5.06 8.01 10.66
C CYS A 13 -4.89 8.77 11.98
N ARG A 14 -3.79 8.49 12.70
CA ARG A 14 -3.47 9.20 13.96
C ARG A 14 -3.15 10.67 13.75
N THR A 15 -2.61 11.05 12.59
CA THR A 15 -2.23 12.43 12.29
C THR A 15 -3.43 13.33 12.12
N THR A 16 -4.51 12.85 11.48
CA THR A 16 -5.75 13.62 11.29
C THR A 16 -6.84 13.23 12.28
N ASN A 17 -6.61 12.21 13.12
CA ASN A 17 -7.54 11.70 14.13
C ASN A 17 -8.90 11.27 13.53
N GLU A 18 -8.88 10.68 12.34
CA GLU A 18 -10.07 10.26 11.60
C GLU A 18 -9.79 8.98 10.79
N SER A 19 -10.85 8.33 10.30
CA SER A 19 -10.71 7.26 9.31
C SER A 19 -10.41 7.83 7.93
N ARG A 20 -9.40 7.29 7.25
CA ARG A 20 -9.03 7.67 5.89
C ARG A 20 -9.00 6.45 4.97
N THR A 21 -9.33 6.70 3.72
CA THR A 21 -9.07 5.79 2.60
C THR A 21 -7.84 6.31 1.86
N VAL A 22 -6.92 5.42 1.53
CA VAL A 22 -5.70 5.74 0.78
C VAL A 22 -5.66 4.87 -0.46
N CYS A 23 -5.51 5.48 -1.64
CA CYS A 23 -5.22 4.74 -2.87
C CYS A 23 -3.77 4.26 -2.87
N CYS A 24 -3.56 3.02 -3.28
CA CYS A 24 -2.25 2.38 -3.39
C CYS A 24 -2.12 1.81 -4.80
N GLU A 25 -1.05 2.13 -5.51
CA GLU A 25 -0.72 1.54 -6.80
C GLU A 25 0.42 0.53 -6.67
N TYR A 26 0.24 -0.60 -7.33
CA TYR A 26 1.26 -1.64 -7.43
C TYR A 26 1.58 -1.90 -8.89
N GLU A 27 2.85 -2.09 -9.19
CA GLU A 27 3.32 -2.51 -10.51
C GLU A 27 3.90 -3.91 -10.45
N ARG A 28 3.55 -4.73 -11.45
CA ARG A 28 4.14 -6.06 -11.63
C ARG A 28 5.51 -5.92 -12.28
N GLN A 29 6.51 -6.37 -11.56
CA GLN A 29 7.91 -6.37 -11.98
C GLN A 29 8.19 -7.51 -12.99
N PRO A 30 9.30 -7.46 -13.75
CA PRO A 30 9.65 -8.49 -14.73
C PRO A 30 9.86 -9.90 -14.15
N ASP A 31 10.20 -10.00 -12.86
CA ASP A 31 10.31 -11.26 -12.11
C ASP A 31 8.94 -11.81 -11.65
N GLY A 32 7.86 -11.07 -11.91
CA GLY A 32 6.50 -11.41 -11.55
C GLY A 32 6.07 -10.94 -10.16
N GLU A 33 6.96 -10.30 -9.38
CA GLU A 33 6.62 -9.74 -8.07
C GLU A 33 5.81 -8.45 -8.21
N TRP A 34 4.92 -8.19 -7.25
CA TRP A 34 4.19 -6.94 -7.15
C TRP A 34 4.87 -6.03 -6.15
N THR A 35 5.17 -4.80 -6.58
CA THR A 35 5.80 -3.77 -5.74
C THR A 35 4.86 -2.58 -5.61
N LEU A 36 4.70 -2.04 -4.39
CA LEU A 36 4.00 -0.79 -4.14
C LEU A 36 4.81 0.37 -4.71
N THR A 37 4.27 1.06 -5.72
CA THR A 37 4.94 2.14 -6.45
C THR A 37 4.37 3.51 -6.15
N ASP A 38 3.08 3.59 -5.83
CA ASP A 38 2.45 4.82 -5.34
C ASP A 38 1.58 4.58 -4.11
N TYR A 39 1.57 5.56 -3.23
CA TYR A 39 0.81 5.54 -1.97
C TYR A 39 0.31 6.95 -1.70
N GLU A 40 -1.01 7.14 -1.74
CA GLU A 40 -1.70 8.43 -1.63
C GLU A 40 -1.70 8.99 -0.19
N CYS A 41 -0.55 8.90 0.49
CA CYS A 41 -0.26 9.44 1.80
C CYS A 41 1.26 9.58 1.95
N ASN A 42 1.74 10.69 2.52
CA ASN A 42 3.18 10.92 2.68
C ASN A 42 3.73 10.18 3.90
N VAL A 43 3.89 8.85 3.78
CA VAL A 43 4.35 7.99 4.88
C VAL A 43 5.77 8.35 5.34
N ASP A 44 6.65 8.73 4.41
CA ASP A 44 8.05 9.06 4.71
C ASP A 44 8.19 10.26 5.64
N LYS A 45 7.22 11.19 5.60
CA LYS A 45 7.18 12.38 6.47
C LYS A 45 6.18 12.25 7.61
N CYS A 46 5.47 11.14 7.73
CA CYS A 46 4.43 10.99 8.75
C CYS A 46 5.06 10.68 10.12
N PRO A 47 4.79 11.50 11.16
CA PRO A 47 5.34 11.25 12.52
C PRO A 47 4.83 9.96 13.15
N ASN A 48 3.73 9.40 12.61
CA ASN A 48 3.10 8.17 13.07
C ASN A 48 3.40 6.96 12.16
N SER A 49 4.31 7.08 11.18
CA SER A 49 4.58 6.07 10.15
C SER A 49 4.94 4.70 10.74
N ALA A 50 5.76 4.67 11.80
CA ALA A 50 6.18 3.45 12.48
C ALA A 50 5.01 2.61 13.03
N ALA A 51 3.86 3.22 13.34
CA ALA A 51 2.67 2.56 13.86
C ALA A 51 1.48 2.58 12.87
N CYS A 52 1.69 3.02 11.63
CA CYS A 52 0.63 3.19 10.64
C CYS A 52 0.13 1.85 10.13
N GLN A 53 -1.10 1.47 10.51
CA GLN A 53 -1.70 0.21 10.06
C GLN A 53 -2.08 0.23 8.57
N ILE A 54 -2.46 1.40 8.03
CA ILE A 54 -2.79 1.56 6.61
C ILE A 54 -1.56 1.23 5.74
N TYR A 55 -0.40 1.78 6.09
CA TYR A 55 0.83 1.51 5.35
C TYR A 55 1.32 0.08 5.55
N LYS A 56 1.20 -0.46 6.76
CA LYS A 56 1.51 -1.87 7.04
C LYS A 56 0.70 -2.80 6.12
N GLU A 57 -0.61 -2.59 6.02
CA GLU A 57 -1.48 -3.37 5.13
C GLU A 57 -1.07 -3.22 3.65
N ALA A 58 -0.72 -2.01 3.22
CA ALA A 58 -0.23 -1.77 1.85
C ALA A 58 1.02 -2.62 1.53
N ARG A 59 1.99 -2.68 2.44
CA ARG A 59 3.19 -3.52 2.28
C ARG A 59 2.87 -5.02 2.35
N GLU A 60 1.91 -5.43 3.17
CA GLU A 60 1.49 -6.84 3.25
C GLU A 60 0.79 -7.32 1.96
N LYS A 61 0.10 -6.43 1.24
CA LYS A 61 -0.53 -6.75 -0.05
C LYS A 61 0.47 -7.09 -1.15
N GLU A 62 1.69 -6.52 -1.15
CA GLU A 62 2.78 -6.91 -2.06
C GLU A 62 3.05 -8.43 -1.99
N ASN A 63 2.99 -9.01 -0.78
CA ASN A 63 3.20 -10.44 -0.55
C ASN A 63 1.96 -11.29 -0.87
N THR A 64 0.76 -10.71 -0.77
CA THR A 64 -0.49 -11.43 -1.03
C THR A 64 -0.63 -11.77 -2.51
N TYR A 65 -0.19 -10.88 -3.40
CA TYR A 65 -0.24 -11.13 -4.85
C TYR A 65 0.78 -12.17 -5.33
N LYS A 66 1.79 -12.51 -4.52
CA LYS A 66 2.69 -13.65 -4.81
C LYS A 66 1.96 -15.00 -4.73
N LYS A 67 0.85 -15.10 -3.98
CA LYS A 67 0.15 -16.36 -3.70
C LYS A 67 -1.08 -16.64 -4.58
N LEU A 68 -1.55 -15.67 -5.36
CA LEU A 68 -2.75 -15.81 -6.19
C LEU A 68 -2.48 -16.47 -7.56
N PHE A 69 -1.21 -16.74 -7.88
CA PHE A 69 -0.80 -17.36 -9.16
C PHE A 69 0.03 -18.66 -8.97
N GLN A 70 0.00 -19.27 -7.78
CA GLN A 70 0.49 -20.65 -7.54
C GLN A 70 -0.69 -21.62 -7.43
#